data_AF-A0A512IWA2-F1
#
_entry.id   AF-A0A512IWA2-F1
#
_cell.length_a   1.000
_cell.length_b   1.000
_cell.length_c   1.000
_cell.angle_alpha   90.00
_cell.angle_beta   90.00
_cell.angle_gamma   90.00
#
_symmetry.space_group_name_H-M   'P 1'
#
loop_
_entity.id
_entity.type
_entity.pdbx_description
1 polymer ?
#
loop_
_entity_poly.entity_id
_entity_poly.type
_entity_poly.pdbx_seq_one_letter_code
_entity_poly.pdbx_strand_id
1 'polypeptide(L)'
;MLAIHPQARTTPAVRAEIARSPESSGVLAKRYGVSTETIRKWRKRGPDACQDRSARPHKLPWRASDEERAIVCALRRSTGFPLDALTFVVSHFLPHLNRDAVYRILRRRVSIACRPPNRSASRTAPSRTTRSASSMST
;
A
#
# COMPACT_ATOMS: atom_id res chain seq x y z
N MET A 1 -3.68 -9.16 -19.53
CA MET A 1 -5.07 -9.56 -19.84
C MET A 1 -6.00 -8.48 -19.30
N LEU A 2 -6.73 -7.78 -20.15
CA LEU A 2 -7.68 -6.75 -19.70
C LEU A 2 -8.92 -7.47 -19.16
N ALA A 3 -9.18 -7.37 -17.86
CA ALA A 3 -10.36 -7.95 -17.23
C ALA A 3 -11.60 -7.13 -17.65
N ILE A 4 -12.20 -7.53 -18.77
CA ILE A 4 -13.39 -6.89 -19.34
C ILE A 4 -14.56 -7.84 -19.16
N HIS A 5 -15.69 -7.32 -18.69
CA HIS A 5 -16.91 -8.10 -18.58
C HIS A 5 -17.38 -8.55 -19.99
N PRO A 6 -17.79 -9.81 -20.21
CA PRO A 6 -18.16 -10.32 -21.54
C PRO A 6 -19.23 -9.50 -22.26
N GLN A 7 -20.13 -8.88 -21.49
CA GLN A 7 -21.22 -8.04 -22.02
C GLN A 7 -20.88 -6.54 -22.13
N ALA A 8 -19.61 -6.15 -21.93
CA ALA A 8 -19.21 -4.75 -22.01
C ALA A 8 -19.29 -4.22 -23.44
N ARG A 9 -20.22 -3.31 -23.71
CA ARG A 9 -20.40 -2.67 -25.03
C ARG A 9 -19.22 -1.79 -25.47
N THR A 10 -18.45 -1.26 -24.52
CA THR A 10 -17.27 -0.41 -24.79
C THR A 10 -15.99 -1.10 -24.38
N THR A 11 -15.42 -1.88 -25.30
CA THR A 11 -14.09 -2.49 -25.13
C THR A 11 -12.99 -1.45 -25.36
N PRO A 12 -11.75 -1.68 -24.88
CA PRO A 12 -10.62 -0.79 -25.12
C PRO A 12 -10.35 -0.50 -26.61
N ALA A 13 -10.60 -1.46 -27.50
CA ALA A 13 -10.51 -1.26 -28.95
C ALA A 13 -11.57 -0.25 -29.44
N VAL A 14 -12.83 -0.41 -29.04
CA VAL A 14 -13.92 0.53 -29.38
C VAL A 14 -13.67 1.91 -28.80
N ARG A 15 -13.14 2.02 -27.59
CA ARG A 15 -12.77 3.31 -26.97
C ARG A 15 -11.67 4.02 -27.75
N ALA A 16 -10.68 3.29 -28.25
CA ALA A 16 -9.61 3.82 -29.09
C ALA A 16 -10.10 4.27 -30.47
N GLU A 17 -11.12 3.59 -31.01
CA GLU A 17 -11.79 3.98 -32.25
C GLU A 17 -12.61 5.26 -32.04
N ILE A 18 -13.41 5.33 -30.97
CA ILE A 18 -14.19 6.53 -30.61
C ILE A 18 -13.29 7.77 -30.41
N ALA A 19 -12.13 7.57 -29.79
CA ALA A 19 -11.17 8.66 -29.54
C ALA A 19 -10.49 9.17 -30.81
N ARG A 20 -10.27 8.33 -31.83
CA ARG A 20 -9.64 8.69 -33.11
C ARG A 20 -10.62 9.18 -34.16
N SER A 21 -11.88 8.73 -34.09
CA SER A 21 -12.88 9.05 -35.11
C SER A 21 -13.25 10.55 -35.09
N PRO A 22 -13.32 11.22 -36.25
CA PRO A 22 -13.81 12.60 -36.38
C PRO A 22 -15.35 12.71 -36.49
N GLU A 23 -16.08 11.58 -36.51
CA GLU A 23 -17.54 11.56 -36.74
C GLU A 23 -18.32 12.33 -35.66
N SER A 24 -19.61 12.64 -35.87
CA SER A 24 -20.39 13.28 -34.81
C SER A 24 -20.64 12.30 -33.65
N SER A 25 -20.70 12.83 -32.42
CA SER A 25 -20.93 11.99 -31.23
C SER A 25 -22.28 11.25 -31.28
N GLY A 26 -23.27 11.79 -32.01
CA GLY A 26 -24.58 11.16 -32.19
C GLY A 26 -24.54 9.94 -33.12
N VAL A 27 -23.71 9.97 -34.17
CA VAL A 27 -23.56 8.84 -35.10
C VAL A 27 -22.87 7.67 -34.40
N LEU A 28 -21.78 7.94 -33.68
CA LEU A 28 -21.08 6.91 -32.90
C LEU A 28 -21.98 6.33 -31.79
N ALA A 29 -22.85 7.14 -31.19
CA ALA A 29 -23.76 6.69 -30.12
C ALA A 29 -24.75 5.65 -30.63
N LYS A 30 -25.31 5.90 -31.82
CA LYS A 30 -26.21 4.97 -32.50
C LYS A 30 -25.47 3.71 -32.93
N ARG A 31 -24.26 3.83 -33.51
CA ARG A 31 -23.45 2.69 -33.99
C ARG A 31 -23.12 1.70 -32.87
N TYR A 32 -22.65 2.19 -31.72
CA TYR A 32 -22.24 1.33 -30.60
C TYR A 32 -23.35 1.08 -29.56
N GLY A 33 -24.54 1.67 -29.72
CA GLY A 33 -25.64 1.53 -28.76
C GLY A 33 -25.30 2.06 -27.36
N VAL A 34 -24.62 3.21 -27.30
CA VAL A 34 -24.17 3.88 -26.06
C VAL A 34 -24.66 5.32 -26.02
N SER A 35 -24.63 5.94 -24.83
CA SER A 35 -24.99 7.35 -24.69
C SER A 35 -23.96 8.27 -25.38
N THR A 36 -24.43 9.40 -25.90
CA THR A 36 -23.58 10.46 -26.46
C THR A 36 -22.56 10.98 -25.43
N GLU A 37 -22.95 11.03 -24.15
CA GLU A 37 -22.05 11.37 -23.04
C GLU A 37 -20.89 10.38 -22.87
N THR A 38 -21.14 9.08 -23.09
CA THR A 38 -20.08 8.06 -23.05
C THR A 38 -19.03 8.34 -24.13
N ILE A 39 -19.46 8.74 -25.33
CA ILE A 39 -18.56 9.09 -26.43
C ILE A 39 -17.78 10.37 -26.15
N ARG A 40 -18.46 11.43 -25.68
CA ARG A 40 -17.80 12.67 -25.26
C ARG A 40 -16.74 12.41 -24.20
N LYS A 41 -17.04 11.56 -23.21
CA LYS A 41 -16.11 11.15 -22.15
C LYS A 41 -14.89 10.44 -22.71
N TRP A 42 -15.06 9.48 -23.63
CA TRP A 42 -13.93 8.75 -24.23
C TRP A 42 -13.09 9.62 -25.16
N ARG A 43 -13.71 10.53 -25.92
CA ARG A 43 -12.98 11.55 -26.70
C ARG A 43 -12.14 12.47 -25.84
N LYS A 44 -12.70 12.98 -24.74
CA LYS A 44 -11.97 13.84 -23.79
C LYS A 44 -10.77 13.15 -23.16
N ARG A 45 -10.79 11.81 -23.05
CA ARG A 45 -9.67 11.02 -22.51
C ARG A 45 -8.54 10.83 -23.53
N GLY A 46 -8.85 10.77 -24.82
CA GLY A 46 -7.87 10.56 -25.89
C GLY A 46 -7.51 9.09 -26.14
N PRO A 47 -6.80 8.79 -27.25
CA PRO A 47 -6.50 7.43 -27.69
C PRO A 47 -5.52 6.69 -26.77
N ASP A 48 -4.65 7.42 -26.06
CA ASP A 48 -3.63 6.82 -25.18
C ASP A 48 -4.21 6.38 -23.82
N ALA A 49 -5.43 6.80 -23.48
CA ALA A 49 -6.08 6.54 -22.18
C ALA A 49 -7.37 5.70 -22.30
N CYS A 50 -7.34 4.64 -23.12
CA CYS A 50 -8.48 3.74 -23.36
C CYS A 50 -8.71 2.71 -22.23
N GLN A 51 -7.80 2.62 -21.28
CA GLN A 51 -7.92 1.73 -20.11
C GLN A 51 -8.80 2.37 -19.03
N ASP A 52 -9.45 1.51 -18.23
CA ASP A 52 -10.21 1.99 -17.09
C ASP A 52 -9.27 2.51 -15.99
N ARG A 53 -9.51 3.77 -15.61
CA ARG A 53 -8.83 4.35 -14.45
C ARG A 53 -9.36 3.68 -13.19
N SER A 54 -8.50 3.55 -12.19
CA SER A 54 -8.93 3.10 -10.87
C SER A 54 -10.05 4.03 -10.37
N ALA A 55 -11.18 3.43 -9.96
CA ALA A 55 -12.24 4.14 -9.26
C ALA A 55 -11.87 4.44 -7.79
N ARG A 56 -10.67 4.02 -7.36
CA ARG A 56 -10.22 4.19 -5.99
C ARG A 56 -9.95 5.67 -5.72
N PRO A 57 -10.51 6.26 -4.65
CA PRO A 57 -10.20 7.63 -4.27
C PRO A 57 -8.69 7.80 -4.06
N HIS A 58 -8.10 8.80 -4.74
CA HIS A 58 -6.67 9.09 -4.64
C HIS A 58 -6.31 9.70 -3.28
N LYS A 59 -7.23 10.47 -2.69
CA LYS A 59 -7.09 11.11 -1.38
C LYS A 59 -8.19 10.58 -0.46
N LEU A 60 -7.80 10.05 0.69
CA LEU A 60 -8.74 9.66 1.76
C LEU A 60 -8.47 10.62 2.91
N PRO A 61 -9.47 11.32 3.47
CA PRO A 61 -9.26 12.32 4.51
C PRO A 61 -8.70 11.72 5.80
N TRP A 62 -8.99 10.45 6.08
CA TRP A 62 -8.44 9.70 7.22
C TRP A 62 -7.11 8.98 6.94
N ARG A 63 -6.52 9.16 5.74
CA ARG A 63 -5.17 8.68 5.50
C ARG A 63 -4.19 9.70 6.06
N ALA A 64 -3.29 9.23 6.94
CA ALA A 64 -2.12 9.98 7.35
C ALA A 64 -1.38 10.55 6.14
N SER A 65 -0.75 11.72 6.26
CA SER A 65 0.09 12.31 5.21
C SER A 65 1.37 11.48 4.97
N ASP A 66 2.13 11.77 3.92
CA ASP A 66 3.41 11.06 3.70
C ASP A 66 4.45 11.37 4.78
N GLU A 67 4.43 12.60 5.26
CA GLU A 67 5.27 13.16 6.32
C GLU A 67 4.94 12.52 7.66
N GLU A 68 3.67 12.48 8.04
CA GLU A 68 3.19 11.81 9.26
C GLU A 68 3.60 10.33 9.28
N ARG A 69 3.47 9.65 8.14
CA ARG A 69 3.94 8.27 8.00
C ARG A 69 5.44 8.16 8.21
N ALA A 70 6.23 9.13 7.73
CA ALA A 70 7.68 9.14 7.91
C ALA A 70 8.06 9.31 9.38
N ILE A 71 7.38 10.22 10.09
CA ILE A 71 7.56 10.46 11.53
C ILE A 71 7.29 9.17 12.33
N VAL A 72 6.14 8.53 12.10
CA VAL A 72 5.77 7.27 12.79
C VAL A 72 6.80 6.17 12.52
N CYS A 73 7.33 6.07 11.31
CA CYS A 73 8.35 5.08 10.96
C CYS A 73 9.71 5.40 11.62
N ALA A 74 10.11 6.67 11.66
CA ALA A 74 11.33 7.11 12.32
C ALA A 74 11.26 6.84 13.83
N LEU A 75 10.14 7.18 14.48
CA LEU A 75 9.91 6.91 15.89
C LEU A 75 9.93 5.42 16.22
N ARG A 76 9.33 4.57 15.36
CA ARG A 76 9.38 3.11 15.56
C ARG A 76 10.81 2.58 15.47
N ARG A 77 11.63 3.12 14.57
CA ARG A 77 13.04 2.72 14.41
C ARG A 77 13.91 3.15 15.59
N SER A 78 13.72 4.36 16.11
CA SER A 78 14.55 4.90 17.18
C SER A 78 14.19 4.35 18.56
N THR A 79 12.91 4.15 18.85
CA THR A 79 12.44 3.79 20.20
C THR A 79 12.19 2.29 20.38
N GLY A 80 11.84 1.56 19.31
CA GLY A 80 11.42 0.17 19.41
C GLY A 80 10.13 -0.06 20.21
N PHE A 81 9.39 1.01 20.56
CA PHE A 81 8.20 0.93 21.41
C PHE A 81 7.11 0.03 20.85
N PRO A 82 6.36 -0.70 21.70
CA PRO A 82 5.18 -1.45 21.27
C PRO A 82 4.14 -0.52 20.63
N LEU A 83 3.21 -1.10 19.86
CA LEU A 83 2.21 -0.32 19.11
C LEU A 83 1.48 0.69 19.99
N ASP A 84 1.04 0.26 21.17
CA ASP A 84 0.22 1.08 22.08
C ASP A 84 1.00 2.27 22.65
N ALA A 85 2.25 2.05 23.08
CA ALA A 85 3.12 3.12 23.56
C ALA A 85 3.50 4.10 22.45
N LEU A 86 3.73 3.60 21.23
CA LEU A 86 3.97 4.46 20.06
C LEU A 86 2.72 5.28 19.71
N THR A 87 1.54 4.68 19.75
CA THR A 87 0.28 5.40 19.53
C THR A 87 0.09 6.48 20.58
N PHE A 88 0.35 6.20 21.86
CA PHE A 88 0.24 7.22 22.91
C PHE A 88 1.09 8.47 22.63
N VAL A 89 2.36 8.28 22.24
CA VAL A 89 3.26 9.38 21.90
C VAL A 89 2.79 10.11 20.63
N VAL A 90 2.41 9.35 19.58
CA VAL A 90 2.00 9.93 18.29
C VAL A 90 0.69 10.70 18.41
N SER A 91 -0.30 10.16 19.13
CA SER A 91 -1.60 10.82 19.33
C SER A 91 -1.50 12.11 20.13
N HIS A 92 -0.44 12.30 20.92
CA HIS A 92 -0.16 13.57 21.59
C HIS A 92 0.19 14.70 20.60
N PHE A 93 0.94 14.39 19.53
CA PHE A 93 1.35 15.37 18.52
C PHE A 93 0.43 15.40 17.29
N LEU A 94 -0.23 14.28 16.98
CA LEU A 94 -1.06 14.07 15.80
C LEU A 94 -2.40 13.45 16.25
N PRO A 95 -3.33 14.26 16.76
CA PRO A 95 -4.55 13.77 17.42
C PRO A 95 -5.52 13.03 16.47
N HIS A 96 -5.39 13.24 15.16
CA HIS A 96 -6.18 12.53 14.13
C HIS A 96 -5.65 11.13 13.81
N LEU A 97 -4.46 10.76 14.30
CA LEU A 97 -3.90 9.43 14.11
C LEU A 97 -4.33 8.48 15.22
N ASN A 98 -5.33 7.67 14.91
CA ASN A 98 -5.77 6.58 15.77
C ASN A 98 -4.80 5.39 15.75
N ARG A 99 -4.91 4.52 16.76
CA ARG A 99 -4.16 3.26 16.86
C ARG A 99 -4.15 2.44 15.57
N ASP A 100 -5.30 2.33 14.90
CA ASP A 100 -5.44 1.61 13.64
C ASP A 100 -4.71 2.30 12.48
N ALA A 101 -4.67 3.63 12.47
CA ALA A 101 -3.91 4.38 11.48
C ALA A 101 -2.42 4.07 11.66
N VAL A 102 -1.90 4.17 12.89
CA VAL A 102 -0.52 3.81 13.23
C VAL A 102 -0.21 2.37 12.84
N TYR A 103 -1.07 1.41 13.21
CA TYR A 103 -0.91 0.01 12.84
C TYR A 103 -0.84 -0.19 11.31
N ARG A 104 -1.74 0.44 10.55
CA ARG A 104 -1.76 0.36 9.07
C ARG A 104 -0.50 0.96 8.44
N ILE A 105 0.05 2.03 9.02
CA ILE A 105 1.29 2.65 8.58
C ILE A 105 2.46 1.69 8.79
N LEU A 106 2.57 1.13 9.99
CA LEU A 106 3.62 0.17 10.32
C LEU A 106 3.51 -1.09 9.46
N ARG A 107 2.31 -1.68 9.32
CA ARG A 107 2.11 -2.90 8.51
C ARG A 107 2.51 -2.72 7.04
N ARG A 108 2.33 -1.52 6.48
CA ARG A 108 2.71 -1.21 5.09
C ARG A 108 4.19 -0.88 4.89
N ARG A 109 4.88 -0.27 5.88
CA ARG A 109 6.26 0.23 5.72
C ARG A 109 7.31 -0.56 6.53
N VAL A 110 6.97 -1.02 7.73
CA VAL A 110 7.92 -1.67 8.66
C VAL A 110 8.19 -3.12 8.29
N SER A 111 7.24 -3.82 7.67
CA SER A 111 7.42 -5.18 7.15
C SER A 111 8.51 -5.27 6.07
N ILE A 112 8.83 -4.17 5.40
CA ILE A 112 9.80 -4.13 4.30
C ILE A 112 11.21 -3.74 4.78
N ALA A 113 11.33 -2.94 5.85
CA ALA A 113 12.62 -2.32 6.20
C ALA A 113 13.09 -2.46 7.65
N CYS A 114 12.25 -2.87 8.61
CA CYS A 114 12.61 -2.77 10.03
C CYS A 114 12.01 -3.89 10.89
N ARG A 115 12.31 -5.15 10.54
CA ARG A 115 12.22 -6.24 11.54
C ARG A 115 13.37 -6.02 12.53
N PRO A 116 13.12 -5.71 13.82
CA PRO A 116 14.22 -5.64 14.77
C PRO A 116 14.92 -7.00 14.82
N PRO A 117 16.27 -7.05 14.93
CA PRO A 117 16.96 -8.31 15.12
C PRO A 117 16.39 -8.97 16.38
N ASN A 118 16.03 -10.25 16.25
CA ASN A 118 15.49 -11.03 17.34
C ASN A 118 16.49 -11.05 18.51
N ARG A 119 16.21 -10.33 19.60
CA ARG A 119 17.06 -10.29 20.80
C ARG A 119 17.06 -11.61 21.61
N SER A 120 16.34 -12.65 21.19
CA SER A 120 16.26 -13.91 21.96
C SER A 120 17.40 -14.92 21.72
N ALA A 121 18.46 -14.57 20.99
CA ALA A 121 19.54 -15.51 20.63
C ALA A 121 20.82 -15.44 21.48
N SER A 122 20.83 -14.74 22.62
CA SER A 122 21.99 -14.69 23.53
C SER A 122 21.61 -15.09 24.96
N ARG A 123 21.27 -16.37 25.16
CA ARG A 123 21.46 -17.02 26.46
C ARG A 123 22.68 -17.93 26.33
N THR A 124 23.85 -17.34 26.60
CA THR A 124 25.10 -18.06 26.80
C THR A 124 24.86 -19.19 27.81
N ALA A 125 25.07 -20.43 27.40
CA ALA A 125 25.10 -21.56 28.30
C ALA A 125 26.34 -21.44 29.21
N PRO A 126 26.24 -21.69 30.53
CA PRO A 126 27.43 -21.70 31.37
C PRO A 126 28.31 -22.91 31.01
N SER A 127 29.59 -22.63 30.78
CA SER A 127 30.63 -23.63 30.53
C SER A 127 30.78 -24.57 31.72
N ARG A 128 30.69 -25.88 31.43
CA ARG A 128 30.88 -26.96 32.40
C ARG A 128 32.37 -27.06 32.73
N THR A 129 32.79 -26.52 33.87
CA THR A 129 34.13 -26.73 34.43
C THR A 129 34.31 -28.21 34.77
N THR A 130 35.10 -28.94 33.99
CA THR A 130 35.60 -30.26 34.37
C THR A 130 36.77 -30.09 35.31
N ARG A 131 36.54 -30.35 36.60
CA ARG A 131 37.59 -30.44 37.62
C ARG A 131 38.30 -31.79 37.45
N SER A 132 39.50 -31.79 36.87
CA SER A 132 40.37 -32.97 36.81
C SER A 132 40.84 -33.32 38.22
N ALA A 133 40.51 -34.53 38.67
CA ALA A 133 41.12 -35.14 39.85
C ALA A 133 42.40 -35.86 39.40
N SER A 134 43.56 -35.29 39.71
CA SER A 134 44.82 -36.02 39.66
C SER A 134 45.07 -36.61 41.04
N SER A 135 44.78 -37.90 41.16
CA SER A 135 45.35 -38.79 42.17
C SER A 135 46.79 -39.09 41.80
N MET A 136 47.74 -38.80 42.69
CA MET A 136 49.02 -39.50 42.73
C MET A 136 49.28 -39.94 44.16
N SER A 137 49.27 -41.26 44.31
CA SER A 137 49.59 -42.02 45.50
C SER A 137 51.09 -42.30 45.54
N THR A 138 51.56 -42.48 46.78
CA THR A 138 52.79 -43.15 47.26
C THR A 138 54.09 -42.36 47.17
#